data_AF-A0A9P6FYB9-F1
#
_entry.id   AF-A0A9P6FYB9-F1
#
_cell.length_a   1.000
_cell.length_b   1.000
_cell.length_c   1.000
_cell.angle_alpha   90.00
_cell.angle_beta   90.00
_cell.angle_gamma   90.00
#
_symmetry.space_group_name_H-M   'P 1'
#
loop_
_entity.id
_entity.type
_entity.pdbx_description
1 polymer ?
#
loop_
_entity_poly.entity_id
_entity_poly.type
_entity_poly.pdbx_seq_one_letter_code
_entity_poly.pdbx_strand_id
1 'polypeptide(L)'
;MRIHGTIGHLSLSVSDFEKGKLFYGLVLGDFLGYTMHVESPEWVFWTLKVITITPGNQTPHHKSNPGLHHLAFNVESRERVDEYYNRILAFYTEHGGQGDGKTDSMGRILDAPASYPEYTPSYYA
;
A
#
# COMPACT_ATOMS: atom_id res chain seq x y z
N MET A 1 -0.96 29.65 -7.86
CA MET A 1 -2.38 29.36 -7.56
C MET A 1 -2.42 28.23 -6.54
N ARG A 2 -3.05 28.39 -5.37
CA ARG A 2 -3.28 27.25 -4.46
C ARG A 2 -4.47 26.47 -4.99
N ILE A 3 -4.26 25.20 -5.32
CA ILE A 3 -5.34 24.29 -5.70
C ILE A 3 -6.03 23.88 -4.40
N HIS A 4 -7.27 24.32 -4.19
CA HIS A 4 -8.09 23.86 -3.07
C HIS A 4 -8.57 22.43 -3.36
N GLY A 5 -8.63 21.58 -2.33
CA GLY A 5 -9.04 20.18 -2.46
C GLY A 5 -7.91 19.16 -2.68
N THR A 6 -6.64 19.58 -2.64
CA THR A 6 -5.53 18.62 -2.61
C THR A 6 -5.48 17.91 -1.25
N ILE A 7 -5.19 16.61 -1.25
CA ILE A 7 -4.91 15.85 -0.03
C ILE A 7 -3.61 16.40 0.59
N GLY A 8 -3.70 16.93 1.82
CA GLY A 8 -2.55 17.46 2.56
C GLY A 8 -1.74 16.35 3.23
N HIS A 9 -2.43 15.40 3.85
CA HIS A 9 -1.84 14.19 4.40
C HIS A 9 -2.85 13.05 4.42
N LEU A 10 -2.34 11.83 4.55
CA LEU A 10 -3.14 10.63 4.78
C LEU A 10 -2.55 9.85 5.96
N SER A 11 -3.39 9.38 6.87
CA SER A 11 -2.99 8.49 7.97
C SER A 11 -3.73 7.17 7.86
N LEU A 12 -3.00 6.06 7.89
CA LEU A 12 -3.52 4.70 7.79
C LEU A 12 -3.27 3.94 9.09
N SER A 13 -4.31 3.33 9.65
CA SER A 13 -4.14 2.48 10.83
C SER A 13 -3.80 1.05 10.41
N VAL A 14 -2.76 0.46 11.00
CA VAL A 14 -2.29 -0.91 10.72
C VAL A 14 -2.45 -1.80 11.94
N SER A 15 -2.87 -3.05 11.73
CA SER A 15 -3.12 -4.02 12.81
C SER A 15 -1.86 -4.58 13.46
N ASP A 16 -0.75 -4.58 12.72
CA ASP A 16 0.59 -4.91 13.19
C ASP A 16 1.54 -3.82 12.69
N PHE A 17 2.09 -3.05 13.63
CA PHE A 17 2.85 -1.86 13.31
C PHE A 17 4.19 -2.17 12.65
N GLU A 18 4.91 -3.20 13.13
CA GLU A 18 6.22 -3.55 12.57
C GLU A 18 6.07 -4.15 11.17
N LYS A 19 5.07 -5.02 10.95
CA LYS A 19 4.78 -5.51 9.59
C LYS A 19 4.33 -4.39 8.67
N GLY A 20 3.50 -3.48 9.18
CA GLY A 20 3.07 -2.29 8.45
C GLY A 20 4.26 -1.44 8.01
N LYS A 21 5.22 -1.19 8.90
CA LYS A 21 6.44 -0.43 8.58
C LYS A 21 7.22 -1.06 7.45
N LEU A 22 7.45 -2.38 7.50
CA LEU A 22 8.18 -3.10 6.45
C LEU A 22 7.44 -3.00 5.10
N PHE A 23 6.13 -3.27 5.09
CA PHE A 23 5.33 -3.24 3.88
C PHE A 23 5.23 -1.83 3.26
N TYR A 24 4.89 -0.81 4.07
CA TYR A 24 4.80 0.57 3.57
C TYR A 24 6.17 1.18 3.28
N GLY A 25 7.25 0.70 3.90
CA GLY A 25 8.62 1.02 3.51
C GLY A 25 8.91 0.59 2.08
N LEU A 26 8.58 -0.66 1.73
CA LEU A 26 8.70 -1.19 0.37
C LEU A 26 7.83 -0.39 -0.62
N VAL A 27 6.53 -0.24 -0.32
CA VAL A 27 5.59 0.39 -1.27
C VAL A 27 5.85 1.89 -1.42
N LEU A 28 5.94 2.64 -0.32
CA LEU A 28 6.08 4.09 -0.40
C LEU A 28 7.51 4.48 -0.75
N GLY A 29 8.50 3.84 -0.13
CA GLY A 29 9.92 4.12 -0.36
C GLY A 29 10.41 3.58 -1.69
N ASP A 30 10.51 2.26 -1.77
CA ASP A 30 11.23 1.60 -2.87
C ASP A 30 10.48 1.67 -4.21
N PHE A 31 9.14 1.66 -4.19
CA PHE A 31 8.36 1.70 -5.43
C PHE A 31 8.04 3.15 -5.83
N LEU A 32 7.48 3.93 -4.89
CA LEU A 32 6.88 5.23 -5.21
C LEU A 32 7.80 6.42 -4.92
N GLY A 33 9.00 6.20 -4.38
CA GLY A 33 10.02 7.23 -4.18
C GLY A 33 9.73 8.20 -3.03
N TYR A 34 8.83 7.86 -2.10
CA TYR A 34 8.63 8.66 -0.90
C TYR A 34 9.83 8.51 0.04
N THR A 35 10.20 9.58 0.73
CA THR A 35 11.25 9.52 1.75
C THR A 35 10.63 9.32 3.13
N MET A 36 11.05 8.29 3.87
CA MET A 36 10.72 8.18 5.30
C MET A 36 11.38 9.33 6.04
N HIS A 37 10.58 10.20 6.67
CA HIS A 37 11.10 11.41 7.29
C HIS A 37 11.22 11.26 8.81
N VAL A 38 10.27 10.57 9.44
CA VAL A 38 10.30 10.28 10.87
C VAL A 38 9.72 8.89 11.14
N GLU A 39 10.40 8.19 12.04
CA GLU A 39 9.95 6.96 12.69
C GLU A 39 9.88 7.21 14.19
N SER A 40 8.77 6.79 14.80
CA SER A 40 8.55 6.83 16.25
C SER A 40 7.94 5.51 16.72
N PRO A 41 7.86 5.26 18.05
CA PRO A 41 7.20 4.08 18.58
C PRO A 41 5.72 3.97 18.22
N GLU A 42 5.05 5.08 17.88
CA GLU A 42 3.59 5.14 17.70
C GLU A 42 3.15 5.51 16.28
N TRP A 43 4.08 5.90 15.41
CA TRP A 43 3.78 6.27 14.03
C TRP A 43 5.05 6.38 13.18
N VAL A 44 4.89 6.18 11.87
CA VAL A 44 5.93 6.45 10.85
C VAL A 44 5.30 7.26 9.73
N PHE A 45 5.98 8.29 9.21
CA PHE A 45 5.51 8.98 8.01
C PHE A 45 6.57 9.17 6.92
N TRP A 46 6.07 9.20 5.70
CA TRP A 46 6.80 9.41 4.47
C TRP A 46 6.36 10.71 3.77
N THR A 47 7.27 11.36 3.04
CA THR A 47 7.02 12.67 2.43
C THR A 47 7.21 12.69 0.91
N LEU A 48 6.12 13.03 0.21
CA LEU A 48 6.00 13.58 -1.16
C LEU A 48 4.71 14.45 -1.20
N LYS A 49 3.65 13.90 -0.61
CA LYS A 49 2.59 14.52 0.21
C LYS A 49 2.45 13.60 1.44
N VAL A 50 2.28 14.10 2.66
CA VAL A 50 2.57 13.30 3.88
C VAL A 50 1.67 12.05 3.98
N ILE A 51 2.25 10.85 4.05
CA ILE A 51 1.52 9.60 4.36
C ILE A 51 2.07 9.02 5.66
N THR A 52 1.20 8.73 6.62
CA THR A 52 1.53 8.20 7.95
C THR A 52 0.88 6.83 8.16
N ILE A 53 1.54 5.96 8.91
CA ILE A 53 0.91 4.78 9.50
C ILE A 53 0.92 4.86 11.02
N THR A 54 -0.15 4.38 11.66
CA THR A 54 -0.28 4.32 13.13
C THR A 54 -0.80 2.94 13.55
N PRO A 55 -0.55 2.48 14.80
CA PRO A 55 -1.22 1.30 15.34
C PRO A 55 -2.75 1.43 15.27
N GLY A 56 -3.42 0.33 14.95
CA GLY A 56 -4.87 0.18 14.91
C GLY A 56 -5.34 -1.05 15.67
N ASN A 57 -6.66 -1.29 15.64
CA ASN A 57 -7.19 -2.54 16.17
C ASN A 57 -6.82 -3.74 15.27
N GLN A 58 -6.92 -4.94 15.82
CA GLN A 58 -6.62 -6.18 15.09
C GLN A 58 -7.85 -6.79 14.40
N THR A 59 -8.92 -6.01 14.24
CA THR A 59 -10.12 -6.50 13.56
C THR A 59 -9.84 -6.63 12.06
N PRO A 60 -10.15 -7.78 11.43
CA PRO A 60 -9.95 -7.94 10.00
C PRO A 60 -10.64 -6.85 9.18
N HIS A 61 -9.95 -6.31 8.19
CA HIS A 61 -10.51 -5.32 7.28
C HIS A 61 -11.70 -5.92 6.50
N HIS A 62 -12.78 -5.12 6.37
CA HIS A 62 -13.90 -5.42 5.49
C HIS A 62 -14.28 -4.17 4.69
N LYS A 63 -14.33 -4.30 3.35
CA LYS A 63 -14.53 -3.16 2.42
C LYS A 63 -15.88 -2.44 2.57
N SER A 64 -16.87 -3.09 3.20
CA SER A 64 -18.21 -2.51 3.43
C SER A 64 -18.33 -1.79 4.77
N ASN A 65 -17.29 -1.77 5.60
CA ASN A 65 -17.27 -0.91 6.77
C ASN A 65 -17.21 0.56 6.32
N PRO A 66 -17.54 1.55 7.17
CA PRO A 66 -17.29 2.96 6.88
C PRO A 66 -15.81 3.36 7.06
N GLY A 67 -15.32 4.33 6.27
CA GLY A 67 -13.92 4.81 6.31
C GLY A 67 -13.24 4.88 4.93
N LEU A 68 -11.90 4.98 4.94
CA LEU A 68 -11.08 4.87 3.73
C LEU A 68 -10.76 3.39 3.47
N HIS A 69 -11.31 2.83 2.38
CA HIS A 69 -11.18 1.40 2.06
C HIS A 69 -10.36 1.10 0.82
N HIS A 70 -10.09 2.12 0.01
CA HIS A 70 -9.40 1.97 -1.25
C HIS A 70 -8.49 3.15 -1.49
N LEU A 71 -7.21 2.86 -1.65
CA LEU A 71 -6.16 3.81 -2.00
C LEU A 71 -5.43 3.22 -3.20
N ALA A 72 -5.40 3.96 -4.30
CA ALA A 72 -4.68 3.57 -5.51
C ALA A 72 -3.57 4.58 -5.77
N PHE A 73 -2.40 4.06 -6.18
CA PHE A 73 -1.27 4.86 -6.63
C PHE A 73 -1.12 4.69 -8.14
N ASN A 74 -0.89 5.78 -8.85
CA ASN A 74 -0.58 5.72 -10.26
C ASN A 74 0.89 5.34 -10.45
N VAL A 75 1.15 4.52 -11.47
CA VAL A 75 2.48 4.17 -11.94
C VAL A 75 2.55 4.40 -13.44
N GLU A 76 3.76 4.50 -13.98
CA GLU A 76 4.01 4.96 -15.35
C GLU A 76 3.58 3.96 -16.44
N SER A 77 3.46 2.67 -16.12
CA SER A 77 3.13 1.64 -17.11
C SER A 77 2.56 0.36 -16.49
N ARG A 78 2.01 -0.52 -17.34
CA ARG A 78 1.46 -1.83 -16.95
C ARG A 78 2.56 -2.76 -16.47
N GLU A 79 3.69 -2.74 -17.16
CA GLU A 79 4.88 -3.52 -16.83
C GLU A 79 5.39 -3.16 -15.43
N ARG A 80 5.23 -1.90 -15.01
CA ARG A 80 5.58 -1.49 -13.65
C ARG A 80 4.62 -2.07 -12.61
N VAL A 81 3.33 -2.15 -12.91
CA VAL A 81 2.35 -2.83 -12.04
C VAL A 81 2.76 -4.30 -11.85
N ASP A 82 3.09 -5.00 -12.93
CA ASP A 82 3.55 -6.40 -12.90
C ASP A 82 4.84 -6.57 -12.09
N GLU A 83 5.81 -5.67 -12.27
CA GLU A 83 7.05 -5.70 -11.50
C GLU A 83 6.79 -5.55 -9.99
N TYR A 84 5.98 -4.56 -9.60
CA TYR A 84 5.66 -4.34 -8.19
C TYR A 84 4.89 -5.50 -7.57
N TYR A 85 3.96 -6.09 -8.32
CA TYR A 85 3.28 -7.32 -7.89
C TYR A 85 4.28 -8.44 -7.58
N ASN A 86 5.21 -8.71 -8.50
CA ASN A 86 6.22 -9.75 -8.31
C ASN A 86 7.17 -9.43 -7.14
N ARG A 87 7.55 -8.16 -6.95
CA ARG A 87 8.36 -7.73 -5.80
C ARG A 87 7.63 -7.90 -4.47
N ILE A 88 6.31 -7.69 -4.42
CA ILE A 88 5.51 -7.94 -3.22
C ILE A 88 5.49 -9.44 -2.89
N LEU A 89 5.30 -10.31 -3.89
CA LEU A 89 5.34 -11.76 -3.67
C LEU A 89 6.70 -12.22 -3.13
N ALA A 90 7.79 -11.73 -3.73
CA ALA A 90 9.15 -12.01 -3.25
C ALA A 90 9.35 -11.53 -1.81
N PHE A 91 8.91 -10.30 -1.51
CA PHE A 91 8.97 -9.73 -0.17
C PHE A 91 8.18 -10.58 0.85
N TYR A 92 7.01 -11.11 0.49
CA TYR A 92 6.26 -12.00 1.37
C TYR A 92 7.02 -13.30 1.67
N THR A 93 7.63 -13.92 0.65
CA THR A 93 8.48 -15.11 0.84
C THR A 93 9.66 -14.82 1.78
N GLU A 94 10.36 -13.70 1.57
CA GLU A 94 11.50 -13.28 2.40
C GLU A 94 11.13 -13.07 3.87
N HIS A 95 9.87 -12.71 4.14
CA HIS A 95 9.34 -12.48 5.48
C HIS A 95 8.54 -13.66 6.04
N GLY A 96 8.87 -14.88 5.59
CA GLY A 96 8.33 -16.14 6.14
C GLY A 96 6.95 -16.53 5.59
N GLY A 97 6.49 -15.85 4.56
CA GLY A 97 5.31 -16.20 3.77
C GLY A 97 5.58 -17.31 2.75
N GLN A 98 4.51 -17.77 2.09
CA GLN A 98 4.61 -18.70 0.97
C GLN A 98 4.86 -17.97 -0.36
N GLY A 99 4.66 -16.65 -0.40
CA GLY A 99 4.77 -15.88 -1.63
C GLY A 99 3.63 -16.15 -2.62
N ASP A 100 2.50 -16.68 -2.12
CA ASP A 100 1.30 -16.93 -2.92
C ASP A 100 0.33 -15.73 -2.92
N GLY A 101 0.60 -14.74 -2.06
CA GLY A 101 -0.21 -13.55 -1.86
C GLY A 101 -1.51 -13.80 -1.12
N LYS A 102 -1.93 -15.05 -0.88
CA LYS A 102 -3.27 -15.39 -0.39
C LYS A 102 -3.29 -15.71 1.09
N THR A 103 -2.21 -16.32 1.57
CA THR A 103 -2.10 -16.84 2.95
C THR A 103 -1.00 -16.17 3.76
N ASP A 104 -0.34 -15.17 3.18
CA ASP A 104 0.80 -14.49 3.77
C ASP A 104 0.43 -13.62 4.97
N SER A 105 1.25 -13.70 6.02
CA SER A 105 1.01 -12.97 7.28
C SER A 105 1.29 -11.47 7.21
N MET A 106 1.89 -11.01 6.11
CA MET A 106 2.21 -9.61 5.82
C MET A 106 1.01 -8.86 5.21
N GLY A 107 0.12 -9.58 4.52
CA GLY A 107 -1.01 -9.02 3.83
C GLY A 107 -1.60 -10.01 2.83
N ARG A 108 -2.82 -9.73 2.37
CA ARG A 108 -3.50 -10.54 1.37
C ARG A 108 -3.64 -9.78 0.06
N ILE A 109 -3.05 -10.33 -0.99
CA ILE A 109 -3.34 -10.00 -2.37
C ILE A 109 -4.61 -10.74 -2.79
N LEU A 110 -5.57 -9.98 -3.32
CA LEU A 110 -6.87 -10.52 -3.74
C LEU A 110 -6.77 -11.15 -5.12
N ASP A 111 -6.15 -10.43 -6.06
CA ASP A 111 -6.05 -10.79 -7.47
C ASP A 111 -4.68 -10.40 -8.02
N ALA A 112 -4.22 -11.10 -9.06
CA ALA A 112 -3.04 -10.71 -9.82
C ALA A 112 -3.39 -9.58 -10.80
N PRO A 113 -2.39 -8.79 -11.28
CA PRO A 113 -2.64 -7.69 -12.18
C PRO A 113 -3.40 -8.09 -13.44
N ALA A 114 -4.42 -7.30 -13.80
CA ALA A 114 -5.28 -7.58 -14.93
C ALA A 114 -5.82 -6.30 -15.59
N SER A 115 -6.33 -6.45 -16.82
CA SER A 115 -7.08 -5.38 -17.48
C SER A 115 -8.52 -5.39 -16.99
N TYR A 116 -9.04 -4.21 -16.62
CA TYR A 116 -10.43 -4.02 -16.21
C TYR A 116 -11.11 -2.96 -17.10
N PRO A 117 -11.45 -3.33 -18.36
CA PRO A 117 -12.05 -2.42 -19.32
C PRO A 117 -13.40 -1.84 -18.89
N GLU A 118 -14.05 -2.45 -17.90
CA GLU A 118 -15.30 -1.98 -17.29
C GLU A 118 -15.15 -0.66 -16.50
N TYR A 119 -13.95 -0.33 -16.02
CA TYR A 119 -13.68 0.97 -15.39
C TYR A 119 -13.29 2.00 -16.44
N THR A 120 -12.24 1.72 -17.20
CA THR A 120 -11.86 2.47 -18.40
C THR A 120 -11.19 1.52 -19.40
N PRO A 121 -11.22 1.80 -20.72
CA PRO A 121 -10.62 0.92 -21.73
C PRO A 121 -9.13 0.60 -21.52
N SER A 122 -8.39 1.48 -20.84
CA SER A 122 -6.96 1.32 -20.59
C SER A 122 -6.61 0.89 -19.17
N TYR A 123 -7.58 0.82 -18.25
CA TYR A 123 -7.32 0.55 -16.83
C TYR A 123 -6.70 -0.83 -16.62
N TYR A 124 -5.59 -0.84 -15.88
CA TYR A 124 -4.80 -2.00 -15.53
C TYR A 124 -4.31 -1.82 -14.10
N ALA A 125 -4.53 -2.82 -13.26
CA ALA A 125 -4.19 -2.80 -11.84
C ALA A 125 -3.96 -4.23 -11.34
#